data_AF-A0A3N6NGR0-F1
#
_entry.id   AF-A0A3N6NGR0-F1
#
_cell.length_a   1.000
_cell.length_b   1.000
_cell.length_c   1.000
_cell.angle_alpha   90.00
_cell.angle_beta   90.00
_cell.angle_gamma   90.00
#
_symmetry.space_group_name_H-M   'P 1'
#
loop_
_entity.id
_entity.type
_entity.pdbx_description
1 polymer ?
#
loop_
_entity_poly.entity_id
_entity_poly.type
_entity_poly.pdbx_seq_one_letter_code
_entity_poly.pdbx_strand_id
1 'polypeptide(L)'
;MPYALFCKEAQISKAYPSESDVWKLAQRSGLVVDVMADDERPGPRRVLDNDYEIAPCQAAQGEDPAKNKAEADQQARMELELNS
;
A
#
# COMPACT_ATOMS: atom_id res chain seq x y z
N MET A 1 -2.88 11.07 9.87
CA MET A 1 -4.07 10.19 9.82
C MET A 1 -3.60 8.86 9.21
N PRO A 2 -3.99 7.70 9.75
CA PRO A 2 -3.55 6.41 9.22
C PRO A 2 -4.16 6.12 7.84
N TYR A 3 -3.49 5.27 7.07
CA TYR A 3 -3.95 4.80 5.77
C TYR A 3 -3.86 3.28 5.70
N ALA A 4 -4.78 2.65 4.99
CA ALA A 4 -4.74 1.22 4.71
C ALA A 4 -5.12 0.95 3.27
N LEU A 5 -4.81 -0.26 2.82
CA LEU A 5 -5.23 -0.79 1.54
C LEU A 5 -6.59 -1.47 1.72
N PHE A 6 -7.50 -1.14 0.82
CA PHE A 6 -8.84 -1.66 0.72
C PHE A 6 -8.98 -2.42 -0.61
N CYS A 7 -9.82 -3.43 -0.61
CA CYS A 7 -10.27 -4.14 -1.82
C CYS A 7 -11.79 -4.17 -1.75
N LYS A 8 -12.48 -3.50 -2.69
CA LYS A 8 -13.96 -3.42 -2.70
C LYS A 8 -14.52 -3.01 -1.33
N GLU A 9 -14.01 -1.91 -0.78
CA GLU A 9 -14.43 -1.33 0.51
C GLU A 9 -14.07 -2.19 1.75
N ALA A 10 -13.52 -3.39 1.58
CA ALA A 10 -13.00 -4.20 2.67
C ALA A 10 -11.53 -3.84 2.94
N GLN A 11 -11.21 -3.47 4.19
CA GLN A 11 -9.83 -3.26 4.61
C GLN A 11 -9.08 -4.60 4.60
N ILE A 12 -8.02 -4.70 3.81
CA ILE A 12 -7.23 -5.93 3.65
C ILE A 12 -5.81 -5.81 4.24
N SER A 13 -5.32 -4.59 4.45
CA SER A 13 -4.03 -4.36 5.11
C SER A 13 -4.20 -3.79 6.51
N LYS A 14 -3.15 -3.94 7.31
CA LYS A 14 -2.95 -3.16 8.53
C LYS A 14 -2.93 -1.66 8.24
N ALA A 15 -3.18 -0.82 9.25
CA ALA A 15 -3.04 0.63 9.11
C ALA A 15 -1.57 1.06 9.15
N TYR A 16 -1.21 2.02 8.29
CA TYR A 16 0.11 2.62 8.18
C TYR A 16 0.05 4.12 8.48
N PRO A 17 1.16 4.73 8.91
CA PRO A 17 1.15 6.12 9.37
C PRO A 17 0.96 7.11 8.20
N SER A 18 1.31 6.70 6.98
CA SER A 18 1.28 7.53 5.78
C SER A 18 0.83 6.73 4.56
N GLU A 19 0.15 7.41 3.63
CA GLU A 19 -0.27 6.84 2.33
C GLU A 19 0.91 6.26 1.55
N SER A 20 2.06 6.96 1.53
CA SER A 20 3.26 6.50 0.82
C SER A 20 3.80 5.17 1.34
N ASP A 21 3.56 4.83 2.61
CA ASP A 21 3.99 3.53 3.16
C ASP A 21 3.07 2.41 2.66
N VAL A 22 1.76 2.68 2.48
CA VAL A 22 0.83 1.75 1.83
C VAL A 22 1.15 1.58 0.35
N TRP A 23 1.51 2.67 -0.34
CA TRP A 23 1.94 2.60 -1.75
C TRP A 23 3.17 1.72 -1.95
N LYS A 24 4.17 1.81 -1.06
CA LYS A 24 5.35 0.93 -1.10
C LYS A 24 4.97 -0.54 -0.92
N LEU A 25 4.04 -0.81 0.00
CA LEU A 25 3.53 -2.16 0.23
C LEU A 25 2.83 -2.68 -1.03
N ALA A 26 1.88 -1.92 -1.56
CA ALA A 26 1.14 -2.29 -2.77
C ALA A 26 2.06 -2.51 -3.97
N GLN A 27 3.08 -1.65 -4.14
CA GLN A 27 4.07 -1.80 -5.20
C GLN A 27 4.87 -3.09 -5.04
N ARG A 28 5.30 -3.42 -3.82
CA ARG A 28 6.03 -4.67 -3.53
C ARG A 28 5.17 -5.90 -3.79
N SER A 29 3.89 -5.83 -3.47
CA SER A 29 2.92 -6.89 -3.72
C SER A 29 2.50 -7.02 -5.19
N GLY A 30 3.04 -6.18 -6.09
CA GLY A 30 2.67 -6.20 -7.51
C GLY A 30 1.26 -5.68 -7.79
N LEU A 31 0.66 -4.94 -6.86
CA LEU A 31 -0.69 -4.38 -6.98
C LEU A 31 -0.71 -3.02 -7.68
N VAL A 32 0.46 -2.44 -7.94
CA VAL A 32 0.62 -1.15 -8.62
C VAL A 32 0.86 -1.39 -10.10
N VAL A 33 -0.01 -0.81 -10.93
CA VAL A 33 0.09 -0.80 -12.39
C VAL A 33 0.41 0.60 -12.89
N ASP A 34 1.34 0.68 -13.84
CA ASP A 34 1.63 1.91 -14.55
C ASP A 34 0.61 2.08 -15.68
N VAL A 35 -0.30 3.04 -15.52
CA VAL A 35 -1.26 3.41 -16.58
C VAL A 35 -0.61 4.48 -17.45
N MET A 36 -0.51 4.19 -18.75
CA MET A 36 -0.07 5.14 -19.76
C MET A 36 -1.08 6.28 -19.87
N ALA A 37 -0.58 7.49 -20.14
CA ALA A 37 -1.41 8.68 -20.26
C ALA A 37 -2.50 8.47 -21.33
N ASP A 38 -3.77 8.62 -20.93
CA ASP A 38 -4.92 8.70 -21.84
C ASP A 38 -5.23 10.17 -22.14
N ASP A 39 -5.93 10.43 -23.26
CA ASP A 39 -6.10 11.75 -23.89
C ASP A 39 -6.69 12.82 -22.93
N GLU A 40 -7.43 12.40 -21.90
CA GLU A 40 -8.02 13.29 -20.90
C GLU A 40 -7.07 13.74 -19.77
N ARG A 41 -5.95 13.05 -19.49
CA ARG A 41 -5.09 13.37 -18.33
C ARG A 41 -3.60 13.07 -18.60
N PRO A 42 -2.75 14.10 -18.75
CA PRO A 42 -1.35 13.90 -19.12
C PRO A 42 -0.51 13.37 -17.95
N GLY A 43 0.11 12.20 -18.15
CA GLY A 43 1.24 11.69 -17.35
C GLY A 43 1.09 10.21 -16.96
N PRO A 44 2.19 9.42 -16.97
CA PRO A 44 2.18 8.06 -16.44
C PRO A 44 1.85 8.12 -14.95
N ARG A 45 0.74 7.50 -14.56
CA ARG A 45 0.35 7.37 -13.15
C ARG A 45 0.43 5.93 -12.73
N ARG A 46 1.08 5.71 -11.60
CA ARG A 46 0.98 4.47 -10.83
C ARG A 46 -0.38 4.46 -10.16
N VAL A 47 -1.23 3.53 -10.56
CA VAL A 47 -2.52 3.29 -9.95
C VAL A 47 -2.55 1.88 -9.39
N LEU A 48 -3.51 1.60 -8.52
CA LEU A 48 -3.72 0.26 -8.00
C LEU A 48 -4.61 -0.52 -8.98
N ASP A 49 -4.33 -1.81 -9.13
CA ASP A 49 -5.02 -2.72 -10.04
C ASP A 49 -6.40 -3.19 -9.48
N ASN A 50 -7.29 -3.75 -10.32
CA ASN A 50 -8.46 -4.58 -9.96
C ASN A 50 -9.22 -4.28 -8.64
N ASP A 51 -9.68 -3.04 -8.41
CA ASP A 51 -10.50 -2.63 -7.24
C ASP A 51 -9.75 -2.42 -5.90
N TYR A 52 -8.41 -2.31 -5.93
CA TYR A 52 -7.64 -1.90 -4.75
C TYR A 52 -7.64 -0.37 -4.60
N GLU A 53 -7.80 0.12 -3.38
CA GLU A 53 -7.78 1.55 -3.04
C GLU A 53 -6.97 1.80 -1.78
N ILE A 54 -6.23 2.91 -1.74
CA ILE A 54 -5.62 3.39 -0.50
C ILE A 54 -6.48 4.53 0.02
N ALA A 55 -7.07 4.32 1.20
CA ALA A 55 -7.96 5.28 1.84
C ALA A 55 -7.51 5.54 3.28
N PRO A 56 -7.79 6.75 3.82
CA PRO A 56 -7.57 7.03 5.23
C PRO A 56 -8.45 6.11 6.07
N CYS A 57 -7.86 5.49 7.09
CA CYS A 57 -8.55 4.54 7.95
C CYS A 57 -8.30 4.85 9.42
N GLN A 58 -9.13 4.28 10.29
CA GLN A 58 -8.85 4.26 11.72
C GLN A 58 -7.94 3.08 12.03
N ALA A 59 -6.88 3.30 12.81
CA ALA A 59 -6.10 2.18 13.35
C ALA A 59 -7.01 1.33 14.25
N ALA A 60 -6.91 0.01 14.13
CA ALA A 60 -7.68 -0.89 14.99
C ALA A 60 -7.28 -0.72 16.47
N GLN A 61 -8.15 -1.11 17.41
CA GLN A 61 -7.82 -1.03 18.84
C GLN A 61 -6.60 -1.89 19.17
N GLY A 62 -5.53 -1.24 19.66
CA GLY A 62 -4.25 -1.89 19.96
C GLY A 62 -3.31 -2.01 18.77
N GLU A 63 -3.73 -1.56 17.59
CA GLU A 63 -2.87 -1.45 16.42
C GLU A 63 -2.04 -0.16 16.49
N ASP A 64 -0.73 -0.30 16.27
CA ASP A 64 0.18 0.84 16.18
C ASP A 64 0.69 0.96 14.74
N PRO A 65 0.28 2.01 13.99
CA PRO A 65 0.69 2.17 12.60
C PRO A 65 2.21 2.23 12.43
N ALA A 66 2.94 2.81 13.38
CA ALA A 66 4.40 2.89 13.32
C ALA A 66 5.05 1.50 13.48
N LYS A 67 4.51 0.64 14.35
CA LYS A 67 4.93 -0.77 14.44
C LYS A 67 4.60 -1.53 13.16
N ASN A 68 3.42 -1.34 12.58
CA ASN A 68 3.04 -2.00 11.32
C ASN A 68 4.01 -1.66 10.18
N LYS A 69 4.43 -0.40 10.09
CA LYS A 69 5.48 0.03 9.16
C LYS A 69 6.82 -0.67 9.44
N ALA A 70 7.24 -0.71 10.71
CA ALA A 70 8.50 -1.33 11.08
C ALA A 70 8.51 -2.83 10.75
N GLU A 71 7.43 -3.55 11.06
CA GLU A 71 7.27 -4.96 10.71
C GLU A 71 7.28 -5.17 9.19
N ALA A 72 6.59 -4.32 8.43
CA ALA A 72 6.52 -4.43 6.99
C ALA A 72 7.87 -4.16 6.28
N ASP A 73 8.71 -3.28 6.84
CA ASP A 73 10.10 -3.03 6.37
C ASP A 73 11.02 -4.21 6.71
N GLN A 74 10.91 -4.73 7.94
CA GLN A 74 11.66 -5.92 8.37
C GLN A 74 11.35 -7.13 7.50
N GLN A 75 10.07 -7.39 7.24
CA GLN A 75 9.65 -8.47 6.36
C GLN A 75 10.19 -8.25 4.94
N ALA A 76 10.15 -7.00 4.42
CA ALA A 76 10.70 -6.67 3.11
C ALA A 76 12.19 -7.04 2.98
N ARG A 77 12.97 -6.73 4.03
CA ARG A 77 14.41 -7.02 4.07
C ARG A 77 14.64 -8.53 4.05
N MET A 78 13.91 -9.28 4.88
CA MET A 78 14.02 -10.74 4.92
C MET A 78 13.62 -11.39 3.60
N GLU A 79 12.53 -10.93 2.96
CA GLU A 79 12.09 -11.41 1.65
C GLU A 79 13.16 -11.18 0.57
N LEU A 80 13.86 -10.04 0.59
CA LEU A 80 14.96 -9.74 -0.33
C LEU A 80 16.18 -10.65 -0.09
N GLU A 81 16.52 -10.92 1.18
CA GLU A 81 17.62 -11.81 1.56
C GLU A 81 17.34 -13.28 1.20
N LEU A 82 16.08 -13.73 1.31
CA LEU A 82 15.65 -15.09 0.96
C LEU A 82 15.51 -15.32 -0.55
N ASN A 83 15.28 -14.27 -1.32
CA ASN A 83 15.09 -14.33 -2.77
C ASN A 83 16.37 -13.98 -3.57
N SER A 84 17.53 -13.98 -2.90
CA SER A 84 18.88 -13.74 -3.46
C SER A 84 19.63 -15.02 -3.81
#